data_AF-A0AB37U8F8-F1
#
_entry.id   AF-A0AB37U8F8-F1
#
_cell.length_a   1.000
_cell.length_b   1.000
_cell.length_c   1.000
_cell.angle_alpha   90.00
_cell.angle_beta   90.00
_cell.angle_gamma   90.00
#
_symmetry.space_group_name_H-M   'P 1'
#
loop_
_entity.id
_entity.type
_entity.pdbx_description
1 polymer ?
#
loop_
_entity_poly.entity_id
_entity_poly.type
_entity_poly.pdbx_seq_one_letter_code
_entity_poly.pdbx_strand_id
1 'polypeptide(L)'
;MASTEAIAAAFRIDPQILEKWLEGKQPVLAKYASAHQQIFAQFEYIGGEWHPKLDRQSSVAMLDEPSQSQNAVESDRVQHPNSSEVDLEPQSTAMFQAVGIVTGAVHLDWETHKHSAIINGSTYPLFYISQKRKAFEALKAEVAATGNSRQRLIVYPRVIHFPNKQRAHEIAFQLVGFDKGQQTKQEVSRELLDFEFKLAGLWQFIPVCRIPCISIFRNFSSERLDYIKQAEPAKKVKFLKASHLPLLWKDAPCKPFRFNPKAEGDQGHPTFVTLKVKFLPERNVFSFVEQLTPVQETAPPFLKASKKDKASLRRQ
;
A
#
# COMPACT_ATOMS: atom_id res chain seq x y z
N MET A 1 -6.77 6.21 -39.44
CA MET A 1 -5.93 5.20 -38.77
C MET A 1 -4.50 5.72 -38.82
N ALA A 2 -3.80 5.84 -37.69
CA ALA A 2 -2.41 6.28 -37.71
C ALA A 2 -1.53 5.20 -38.36
N SER A 3 -0.62 5.58 -39.25
CA SER A 3 0.28 4.63 -39.91
C SER A 3 1.22 3.97 -38.89
N THR A 4 1.65 2.74 -39.16
CA THR A 4 2.57 1.96 -38.31
C THR A 4 3.85 2.75 -37.97
N GLU A 5 4.29 3.60 -38.90
CA GLU A 5 5.43 4.51 -38.74
C GLU A 5 5.22 5.56 -37.65
N ALA A 6 4.01 6.13 -37.53
CA ALA A 6 3.70 7.12 -36.50
C ALA A 6 3.75 6.51 -35.09
N ILE A 7 3.32 5.24 -34.96
CA ILE A 7 3.38 4.49 -33.70
C ILE A 7 4.83 4.11 -33.38
N ALA A 8 5.60 3.64 -34.37
CA ALA A 8 7.01 3.32 -34.20
C ALA A 8 7.82 4.54 -33.73
N ALA A 9 7.56 5.72 -34.31
CA ALA A 9 8.21 6.97 -33.93
C ALA A 9 7.87 7.42 -32.50
N ALA A 10 6.60 7.33 -32.10
CA ALA A 10 6.14 7.72 -30.76
C ALA A 10 6.78 6.88 -29.64
N PHE A 11 7.07 5.61 -29.91
CA PHE A 11 7.62 4.67 -28.93
C PHE A 11 9.10 4.34 -29.13
N ARG A 12 9.76 4.95 -30.14
CA ARG A 12 11.16 4.69 -30.52
C ARG A 12 11.46 3.20 -30.72
N ILE A 13 10.52 2.50 -31.35
CA ILE A 13 10.64 1.08 -31.69
C ILE A 13 10.96 0.98 -33.19
N ASP A 14 11.80 0.01 -33.56
CA ASP A 14 12.08 -0.28 -34.97
C ASP A 14 10.78 -0.68 -35.70
N PRO A 15 10.43 -0.01 -36.83
CA PRO A 15 9.19 -0.28 -37.57
C PRO A 15 9.05 -1.73 -38.04
N GLN A 16 10.15 -2.40 -38.39
CA GLN A 16 10.12 -3.79 -38.86
C GLN A 16 9.85 -4.77 -37.72
N ILE A 17 10.32 -4.45 -36.51
CA ILE A 17 10.01 -5.22 -35.29
C ILE A 17 8.54 -5.04 -34.92
N LEU A 18 8.02 -3.82 -35.07
CA LEU A 18 6.62 -3.52 -34.80
C LEU A 18 5.70 -4.26 -35.79
N GLU A 19 5.99 -4.25 -37.09
CA GLU A 19 5.20 -5.00 -38.09
C GLU A 19 5.16 -6.50 -37.81
N LYS A 20 6.31 -7.10 -37.52
CA LYS A 20 6.41 -8.53 -37.21
C LYS A 20 5.67 -8.91 -35.93
N TRP A 21 5.53 -7.97 -34.98
CA TRP A 21 4.73 -8.15 -33.77
C TRP A 21 3.22 -8.01 -34.02
N LEU A 22 2.83 -7.23 -35.02
CA LEU A 22 1.43 -6.97 -35.39
C LEU A 22 0.85 -8.08 -36.30
N GLU A 23 1.67 -8.75 -37.12
CA GLU A 23 1.25 -9.83 -38.04
C GLU A 23 0.49 -10.98 -37.35
N GLY A 24 0.79 -11.27 -36.07
CA GLY A 24 0.11 -12.32 -35.31
C GLY A 24 -1.08 -11.87 -34.45
N LYS A 25 -1.40 -10.56 -34.42
CA LYS A 25 -2.33 -9.99 -33.42
C LYS A 25 -3.44 -9.10 -34.00
N GLN A 26 -3.60 -9.04 -35.33
CA GLN A 26 -4.61 -8.21 -36.01
C GLN A 26 -6.03 -8.27 -35.41
N PRO A 27 -6.62 -9.43 -35.04
CA PRO A 27 -7.98 -9.45 -34.49
C PRO A 27 -8.08 -8.86 -33.07
N VAL A 28 -7.01 -8.92 -32.27
CA VAL A 28 -6.96 -8.33 -30.92
C VAL A 28 -6.78 -6.81 -31.00
N LEU A 29 -6.01 -6.36 -31.99
CA LEU A 29 -5.74 -4.94 -32.22
C LEU A 29 -6.95 -4.20 -32.80
N ALA A 30 -7.78 -4.85 -33.63
CA ALA A 30 -9.03 -4.25 -34.11
C ALA A 30 -10.02 -3.95 -32.96
N LYS A 31 -10.10 -4.86 -31.97
CA LYS A 31 -10.88 -4.66 -30.74
C LYS A 31 -10.32 -3.53 -29.87
N TYR A 32 -8.99 -3.44 -29.76
CA TYR A 32 -8.32 -2.38 -29.01
C TYR A 32 -8.42 -1.01 -29.70
N ALA A 33 -8.32 -0.96 -31.03
CA ALA A 33 -8.42 0.26 -31.83
C ALA A 33 -9.84 0.85 -31.79
N SER A 34 -10.88 0.01 -31.78
CA SER A 34 -12.27 0.45 -31.62
C SER A 34 -12.54 1.04 -30.23
N ALA A 35 -12.01 0.42 -29.17
CA ALA A 35 -12.10 0.95 -27.80
C ALA A 35 -11.31 2.26 -27.62
N HIS A 36 -10.14 2.38 -28.26
CA HIS A 36 -9.35 3.61 -28.22
C HIS A 36 -9.94 4.73 -29.08
N GLN A 37 -10.61 4.44 -30.21
CA GLN A 37 -11.31 5.46 -31.01
C GLN A 37 -12.41 6.17 -30.21
N GLN A 38 -13.12 5.45 -29.33
CA GLN A 38 -14.13 6.05 -28.44
C GLN A 38 -13.51 6.96 -27.38
N ILE A 39 -12.33 6.59 -26.85
CA ILE A 39 -11.61 7.40 -25.85
C ILE A 39 -11.03 8.65 -26.50
N PHE A 40 -10.40 8.54 -27.67
CA PHE A 40 -9.80 9.69 -28.36
C PHE A 40 -10.83 10.65 -28.98
N ALA A 41 -12.07 10.23 -29.20
CA ALA A 41 -13.14 11.12 -29.67
C ALA A 41 -13.47 12.26 -28.68
N GLN A 42 -13.24 12.02 -27.38
CA GLN A 42 -13.52 12.95 -26.28
C GLN A 42 -12.39 13.96 -26.00
N PHE A 43 -11.28 13.87 -26.74
CA PHE A 43 -10.10 14.72 -26.54
C PHE A 43 -9.72 15.41 -27.85
N GLU A 44 -9.10 16.58 -27.74
CA GLU A 44 -8.49 17.34 -28.83
C GLU A 44 -6.99 17.50 -28.56
N TYR A 45 -6.18 17.49 -29.62
CA TYR A 45 -4.73 17.57 -29.51
C TYR A 45 -4.27 18.98 -29.88
N ILE A 46 -3.74 19.71 -28.89
CA ILE A 46 -3.33 21.11 -29.05
C ILE A 46 -1.93 21.26 -28.45
N GLY A 47 -0.99 21.82 -29.21
CA GLY A 47 0.34 22.20 -28.69
C GLY A 47 1.24 21.06 -28.20
N GLY A 48 0.97 19.81 -28.57
CA GLY A 48 1.74 18.65 -28.10
C GLY A 48 1.11 17.87 -26.95
N GLU A 49 -0.07 18.30 -26.47
CA GLU A 49 -0.78 17.66 -25.36
C GLU A 49 -2.26 17.41 -25.71
N TRP A 50 -2.86 16.41 -25.04
CA TRP A 50 -4.26 16.01 -25.22
C TRP A 50 -5.15 16.69 -24.19
N HIS A 51 -6.14 17.44 -24.64
CA HIS A 51 -7.10 18.15 -23.80
C HIS A 51 -8.51 17.57 -23.95
N PRO A 52 -9.31 17.43 -22.87
CA PRO A 52 -10.71 17.02 -22.98
C PRO A 52 -11.55 18.09 -23.68
N LYS A 53 -12.46 17.69 -24.57
CA LYS A 53 -13.43 18.63 -25.19
C LYS A 53 -14.47 19.03 -24.14
N LEU A 54 -14.56 20.33 -23.83
CA LEU A 54 -15.55 20.88 -22.88
C LEU A 54 -16.90 21.08 -23.57
N ASP A 55 -17.92 20.30 -23.19
CA ASP A 55 -19.30 20.53 -23.60
C ASP A 55 -19.90 21.72 -22.82
N ARG A 56 -20.26 22.78 -23.57
CA ARG A 56 -21.11 23.89 -23.10
C ARG A 56 -22.57 23.60 -23.46
N GLN A 57 -23.39 23.23 -22.47
CA GLN A 57 -24.88 23.30 -22.37
C GLN A 57 -25.32 22.19 -21.37
N SER A 58 -26.17 22.34 -20.34
CA SER A 58 -27.18 23.33 -19.96
C SER A 58 -27.52 23.21 -18.46
N SER A 59 -28.18 24.26 -17.98
CA SER A 59 -28.70 24.63 -16.66
C SER A 59 -29.83 23.79 -16.02
N VAL A 60 -29.84 23.81 -14.67
CA VAL A 60 -30.96 23.96 -13.70
C VAL A 60 -32.16 22.99 -13.75
N ALA A 61 -32.37 22.28 -12.64
CA ALA A 61 -33.69 22.07 -12.03
C ALA A 61 -33.54 21.75 -10.51
N MET A 62 -34.13 22.61 -9.68
CA MET A 62 -34.44 22.38 -8.27
C MET A 62 -35.58 21.35 -8.12
N LEU A 63 -35.64 20.62 -7.01
CA LEU A 63 -36.87 20.27 -6.28
C LEU A 63 -36.55 19.69 -4.89
N ASP A 64 -37.45 19.99 -3.96
CA ASP A 64 -37.39 19.90 -2.50
C ASP A 64 -37.44 18.49 -1.85
N GLU A 65 -37.08 18.51 -0.56
CA GLU A 65 -37.02 17.53 0.55
C GLU A 65 -38.30 16.67 0.83
N PRO A 66 -38.29 15.60 1.69
CA PRO A 66 -37.84 15.67 3.10
C PRO A 66 -37.18 14.44 3.78
N SER A 67 -36.26 14.78 4.71
CA SER A 67 -36.08 14.29 6.10
C SER A 67 -36.42 12.84 6.52
N GLN A 68 -35.42 12.11 7.08
CA GLN A 68 -35.53 11.33 8.34
C GLN A 68 -34.16 10.84 8.92
N SER A 69 -33.80 11.41 10.10
CA SER A 69 -33.05 10.89 11.28
C SER A 69 -31.90 9.87 11.10
N GLN A 70 -30.63 10.20 11.37
CA GLN A 70 -29.91 10.40 12.67
C GLN A 70 -29.43 9.11 13.39
N ASN A 71 -28.09 8.91 13.40
CA ASN A 71 -27.20 8.78 14.58
C ASN A 71 -26.04 7.80 14.39
N ALA A 72 -24.81 8.34 14.44
CA ALA A 72 -23.66 7.82 15.19
C ALA A 72 -22.43 8.71 14.92
N VAL A 73 -22.12 9.58 15.88
CA VAL A 73 -20.87 10.33 15.96
C VAL A 73 -19.81 9.40 16.56
N GLU A 74 -18.73 9.15 15.83
CA GLU A 74 -17.53 8.47 16.33
C GLU A 74 -16.34 9.36 15.95
N SER A 75 -15.74 10.00 16.96
CA SER A 75 -14.62 10.94 16.84
C SER A 75 -13.31 10.18 16.63
N ASP A 76 -13.13 9.65 15.42
CA ASP A 76 -11.81 9.50 14.80
C ASP A 76 -11.74 10.56 13.68
N ARG A 77 -10.64 11.30 13.52
CA ARG A 77 -10.39 12.16 12.34
C ARG A 77 -10.17 11.30 11.07
N VAL A 78 -11.14 10.46 10.73
CA VAL A 78 -11.29 9.87 9.40
C VAL A 78 -11.96 10.94 8.54
N GLN A 79 -11.22 11.58 7.64
CA GLN A 79 -11.83 12.50 6.69
C GLN A 79 -12.78 11.71 5.76
N HIS A 80 -14.08 11.87 5.97
CA HIS A 80 -15.13 11.68 4.97
C HIS A 80 -15.47 13.04 4.35
N PRO A 81 -15.71 13.14 3.03
CA PRO A 81 -15.80 14.44 2.35
C PRO A 81 -17.15 15.11 2.65
N ASN A 82 -17.14 16.14 3.48
CA ASN A 82 -17.95 17.34 3.27
C ASN A 82 -17.22 18.55 3.87
N SER A 83 -17.26 19.65 3.12
CA SER A 83 -16.51 20.89 3.29
C SER A 83 -16.96 21.72 4.50
N SER A 84 -16.02 22.15 5.35
CA SER A 84 -15.78 23.55 5.76
C SER A 84 -14.53 23.60 6.67
N GLU A 85 -13.70 24.62 6.45
CA GLU A 85 -12.57 25.19 7.22
C GLU A 85 -11.96 24.39 8.39
N VAL A 86 -10.64 24.15 8.31
CA VAL A 86 -9.85 23.51 9.38
C VAL A 86 -8.79 24.49 9.86
N ASP A 87 -8.89 24.89 11.13
CA ASP A 87 -7.84 25.60 11.87
C ASP A 87 -6.53 24.80 11.85
N LEU A 88 -5.45 25.49 11.48
CA LEU A 88 -4.10 24.95 11.29
C LEU A 88 -3.38 24.77 12.64
N GLU A 89 -3.72 23.71 13.35
CA GLU A 89 -2.80 23.10 14.33
C GLU A 89 -1.54 22.59 13.61
N PRO A 90 -0.34 22.61 14.24
CA PRO A 90 0.90 22.21 13.59
C PRO A 90 0.74 20.80 13.01
N GLN A 91 0.88 20.67 11.68
CA GLN A 91 0.76 19.40 11.00
C GLN A 91 1.82 18.44 11.55
N SER A 92 1.37 17.47 12.36
CA SER A 92 2.21 16.37 12.83
C SER A 92 2.91 15.73 11.64
N THR A 93 4.24 15.68 11.67
CA THR A 93 5.06 14.97 10.68
C THR A 93 4.96 13.45 10.82
N ALA A 94 4.21 12.97 11.84
CA ALA A 94 4.00 11.55 12.05
C ALA A 94 3.24 10.95 10.86
N MET A 95 3.70 9.79 10.40
CA MET A 95 3.06 9.04 9.34
C MET A 95 3.08 7.55 9.66
N PHE A 96 2.10 6.81 9.16
CA PHE A 96 2.09 5.36 9.20
C PHE A 96 3.24 4.78 8.38
N GLN A 97 4.05 3.92 9.00
CA GLN A 97 5.25 3.35 8.38
C GLN A 97 5.57 1.97 8.97
N ALA A 98 6.11 1.08 8.14
CA ALA A 98 6.68 -0.19 8.59
C ALA A 98 7.86 -0.55 7.69
N VAL A 99 8.93 0.24 7.76
CA VAL A 99 10.15 -0.05 6.98
C VAL A 99 11.14 -0.78 7.88
N GLY A 100 11.85 -1.75 7.33
CA GLY A 100 12.95 -2.38 8.06
C GLY A 100 13.91 -3.12 7.17
N ILE A 101 14.86 -3.77 7.84
CA ILE A 101 15.94 -4.52 7.22
C ILE A 101 15.70 -6.00 7.45
N VAL A 102 15.82 -6.80 6.41
CA VAL A 102 15.96 -8.26 6.53
C VAL A 102 17.20 -8.71 5.79
N THR A 103 17.95 -9.63 6.38
CA THR A 103 19.14 -10.21 5.76
C THR A 103 18.89 -11.69 5.51
N GLY A 104 19.14 -12.14 4.29
CA GLY A 104 18.87 -13.53 3.91
C GLY A 104 19.29 -13.84 2.49
N ALA A 105 19.23 -15.13 2.12
CA ALA A 105 19.49 -15.54 0.74
C ALA A 105 18.27 -15.22 -0.12
N VAL A 106 18.49 -14.55 -1.26
CA VAL A 106 17.43 -14.18 -2.19
C VAL A 106 17.33 -15.25 -3.27
N HIS A 107 16.13 -15.78 -3.45
CA HIS A 107 15.81 -16.69 -4.55
C HIS A 107 14.88 -15.97 -5.54
N LEU A 108 15.40 -15.76 -6.75
CA LEU A 108 14.69 -15.06 -7.80
C LEU A 108 14.25 -16.05 -8.88
N ASP A 109 13.02 -16.55 -8.77
CA ASP A 109 12.42 -17.42 -9.79
C ASP A 109 11.88 -16.58 -10.97
N TRP A 110 12.49 -16.76 -12.14
CA TRP A 110 12.16 -16.00 -13.35
C TRP A 110 11.01 -16.59 -14.15
N GLU A 111 10.79 -17.89 -14.05
CA GLU A 111 9.75 -18.58 -14.81
C GLU A 111 8.39 -18.36 -14.16
N THR A 112 8.34 -18.47 -12.83
CA THR A 112 7.08 -18.37 -12.09
C THR A 112 6.82 -16.98 -11.50
N HIS A 113 7.82 -16.07 -11.55
CA HIS A 113 7.81 -14.77 -10.88
C HIS A 113 7.57 -14.86 -9.35
N LYS A 114 7.83 -16.03 -8.74
CA LYS A 114 7.70 -16.26 -7.30
C LYS A 114 9.05 -16.09 -6.62
N HIS A 115 9.39 -14.83 -6.36
CA HIS A 115 10.62 -14.50 -5.64
C HIS A 115 10.45 -14.73 -4.12
N SER A 116 11.54 -15.06 -3.44
CA SER A 116 11.54 -15.27 -2.00
C SER A 116 12.86 -14.85 -1.34
N ALA A 117 12.79 -14.62 -0.03
CA ALA A 117 13.93 -14.45 0.84
C ALA A 117 13.97 -15.61 1.84
N ILE A 118 15.12 -16.27 1.96
CA ILE A 118 15.37 -17.35 2.91
C ILE A 118 16.08 -16.75 4.12
N ILE A 119 15.41 -16.76 5.26
CA ILE A 119 15.86 -16.18 6.53
C ILE A 119 15.82 -17.28 7.58
N ASN A 120 16.96 -17.60 8.19
CA ASN A 120 17.10 -18.70 9.16
C ASN A 120 16.45 -20.02 8.68
N GLY A 121 16.63 -20.35 7.39
CA GLY A 121 16.05 -21.56 6.78
C GLY A 121 14.56 -21.47 6.44
N SER A 122 13.86 -20.42 6.86
CA SER A 122 12.45 -20.17 6.52
C SER A 122 12.31 -19.34 5.24
N THR A 123 11.37 -19.73 4.37
CA THR A 123 11.13 -19.06 3.08
C THR A 123 10.00 -18.05 3.19
N TYR A 124 10.28 -16.80 2.86
CA TYR A 124 9.33 -15.69 2.88
C TYR A 124 9.08 -15.17 1.47
N PRO A 125 7.82 -15.06 1.01
CA PRO A 125 7.54 -14.46 -0.30
C PRO A 125 8.08 -13.03 -0.38
N LEU A 126 8.73 -12.72 -1.49
CA LEU A 126 9.31 -11.40 -1.76
C LEU A 126 8.57 -10.75 -2.93
N PHE A 127 7.80 -9.71 -2.62
CA PHE A 127 7.04 -8.94 -3.59
C PHE A 127 7.79 -7.66 -3.97
N TYR A 128 7.50 -7.12 -5.15
CA TYR A 128 7.82 -5.73 -5.49
C TYR A 128 6.57 -5.07 -6.09
N ILE A 129 6.51 -3.74 -6.05
CA ILE A 129 5.46 -2.97 -6.72
C ILE A 129 6.03 -2.37 -7.99
N SER A 130 5.20 -2.15 -9.02
CA SER A 130 5.64 -1.64 -10.32
C SER A 130 6.44 -0.35 -10.22
N GLN A 131 6.03 0.57 -9.33
CA GLN A 131 6.76 1.83 -9.05
C GLN A 131 8.17 1.62 -8.46
N LYS A 132 8.43 0.46 -7.87
CA LYS A 132 9.73 0.05 -7.30
C LYS A 132 10.40 -1.05 -8.13
N ARG A 133 9.97 -1.25 -9.38
CA ARG A 133 10.63 -2.18 -10.30
C ARG A 133 12.13 -1.91 -10.41
N LYS A 134 12.55 -0.64 -10.43
CA LYS A 134 13.98 -0.26 -10.44
C LYS A 134 14.78 -0.88 -9.30
N ALA A 135 14.24 -0.93 -8.08
CA ALA A 135 14.93 -1.53 -6.94
C ALA A 135 15.08 -3.06 -7.11
N PHE A 136 14.06 -3.70 -7.66
CA PHE A 136 14.09 -5.11 -7.97
C PHE A 136 15.08 -5.45 -9.09
N GLU A 137 15.06 -4.70 -10.20
CA GLU A 137 16.04 -4.88 -11.30
C GLU A 137 17.47 -4.62 -10.83
N ALA A 138 17.68 -3.65 -9.94
CA ALA A 138 18.99 -3.39 -9.34
C ALA A 138 19.45 -4.55 -8.43
N LEU A 139 18.56 -5.13 -7.64
CA LEU A 139 18.85 -6.31 -6.82
C LEU A 139 19.21 -7.52 -7.71
N LYS A 140 18.44 -7.72 -8.79
CA LYS A 140 18.71 -8.77 -9.78
C LYS A 140 20.10 -8.61 -10.38
N ALA A 141 20.44 -7.42 -10.83
CA ALA A 141 21.75 -7.12 -11.40
C ALA A 141 22.88 -7.36 -10.40
N GLU A 142 22.68 -6.97 -9.13
CA GLU A 142 23.67 -7.20 -8.06
C GLU A 142 23.94 -8.69 -7.83
N VAL A 143 22.89 -9.50 -7.68
CA VAL A 143 23.03 -10.94 -7.45
C VAL A 143 23.71 -11.62 -8.63
N ALA A 144 23.37 -11.22 -9.86
CA ALA A 144 24.00 -11.74 -11.08
C ALA A 144 25.48 -11.32 -11.20
N ALA A 145 25.82 -10.08 -10.85
CA ALA A 145 27.17 -9.56 -10.97
C ALA A 145 28.13 -10.10 -9.89
N THR A 146 27.65 -10.26 -8.65
CA THR A 146 28.49 -10.68 -7.51
C THR A 146 28.45 -12.17 -7.25
N GLY A 147 27.44 -12.89 -7.75
CA GLY A 147 27.16 -14.27 -7.35
C GLY A 147 26.71 -14.42 -5.89
N ASN A 148 26.63 -13.33 -5.12
CA ASN A 148 26.22 -13.36 -3.73
C ASN A 148 24.68 -13.29 -3.64
N SER A 149 24.05 -14.41 -3.30
CA SER A 149 22.61 -14.46 -3.06
C SER A 149 22.21 -13.87 -1.70
N ARG A 150 23.14 -13.76 -0.74
CA ARG A 150 22.86 -13.23 0.59
C ARG A 150 22.89 -11.70 0.57
N GLN A 151 21.72 -11.11 0.72
CA GLN A 151 21.51 -9.68 0.55
C GLN A 151 20.87 -9.06 1.79
N ARG A 152 21.19 -7.80 2.04
CA ARG A 152 20.57 -6.97 3.09
C ARG A 152 19.48 -6.14 2.45
N LEU A 153 18.23 -6.55 2.64
CA LEU A 153 17.08 -5.98 1.95
C LEU A 153 16.36 -4.95 2.80
N ILE A 154 15.99 -3.83 2.18
CA ILE A 154 15.07 -2.85 2.76
C ILE A 154 13.66 -3.21 2.32
N VAL A 155 12.78 -3.45 3.29
CA VAL A 155 11.47 -4.05 3.03
C VAL A 155 10.34 -3.38 3.81
N TYR A 156 9.13 -3.55 3.31
CA TYR A 156 7.89 -3.43 4.08
C TYR A 156 7.34 -4.83 4.38
N PRO A 157 7.04 -5.19 5.64
CA PRO A 157 6.43 -6.46 5.95
C PRO A 157 4.94 -6.44 5.59
N ARG A 158 4.46 -7.56 5.06
CA ARG A 158 3.06 -7.84 4.75
C ARG A 158 2.64 -9.05 5.56
N VAL A 159 1.74 -8.86 6.51
CA VAL A 159 1.21 -9.95 7.34
C VAL A 159 -0.17 -10.36 6.85
N ILE A 160 -0.34 -11.64 6.60
CA ILE A 160 -1.61 -12.25 6.19
C ILE A 160 -2.20 -12.97 7.40
N HIS A 161 -3.27 -12.38 7.93
CA HIS A 161 -4.06 -12.99 8.99
C HIS A 161 -5.20 -13.82 8.41
N PHE A 162 -5.41 -15.00 8.96
CA PHE A 162 -6.49 -15.90 8.56
C PHE A 162 -7.63 -15.84 9.58
N PRO A 163 -8.91 -15.92 9.15
CA PRO A 163 -10.03 -15.95 10.07
C PRO A 163 -10.00 -17.13 11.06
N ASN A 164 -9.41 -18.26 10.66
CA ASN A 164 -9.22 -19.39 11.54
C ASN A 164 -8.10 -19.11 12.57
N LYS A 165 -8.47 -19.01 13.84
CA LYS A 165 -7.54 -18.79 14.97
C LYS A 165 -6.52 -19.90 15.19
N GLN A 166 -6.68 -21.07 14.57
CA GLN A 166 -5.72 -22.18 14.62
C GLN A 166 -4.64 -22.04 13.56
N ARG A 167 -4.93 -21.35 12.44
CA ARG A 167 -3.94 -21.10 11.40
C ARG A 167 -3.08 -19.91 11.80
N ALA A 168 -1.78 -20.13 11.92
CA ALA A 168 -0.81 -19.05 12.15
C ALA A 168 -0.86 -18.04 11.00
N HIS A 169 -0.59 -16.77 11.31
CA HIS A 169 -0.43 -15.75 10.28
C HIS A 169 0.84 -16.02 9.46
N GLU A 170 0.82 -15.58 8.21
CA GLU A 170 1.95 -15.67 7.30
C GLU A 170 2.59 -14.29 7.13
N ILE A 171 3.91 -14.27 6.93
CA ILE A 171 4.65 -13.04 6.64
C ILE A 171 5.24 -13.14 5.24
N ALA A 172 5.18 -12.01 4.55
CA ALA A 172 5.89 -11.77 3.33
C ALA A 172 6.55 -10.39 3.39
N PHE A 173 7.48 -10.14 2.48
CA PHE A 173 8.19 -8.88 2.40
C PHE A 173 7.96 -8.21 1.07
N GLN A 174 7.76 -6.90 1.07
CA GLN A 174 7.75 -6.08 -0.12
C GLN A 174 9.08 -5.35 -0.21
N LEU A 175 9.85 -5.62 -1.26
CA LEU A 175 11.12 -4.96 -1.54
C LEU A 175 10.93 -3.46 -1.80
N VAL A 176 11.72 -2.66 -1.09
CA VAL A 176 11.87 -1.21 -1.29
C VAL A 176 13.21 -0.90 -1.94
N GLY A 177 14.25 -1.62 -1.52
CA GLY A 177 15.64 -1.44 -1.91
C GLY A 177 16.51 -2.51 -1.26
N PHE A 178 17.81 -2.39 -1.43
CA PHE A 178 18.78 -3.24 -0.75
C PHE A 178 20.00 -2.39 -0.43
N ASP A 179 20.69 -2.76 0.63
CA ASP A 179 21.86 -2.07 1.14
C ASP A 179 23.13 -2.73 0.61
N LYS A 180 24.00 -1.93 -0.01
CA LYS A 180 25.35 -2.34 -0.43
C LYS A 180 26.41 -2.02 0.62
N GLY A 181 26.01 -1.67 1.86
CA GLY A 181 26.89 -1.25 2.94
C GLY A 181 27.09 0.27 2.99
N GLN A 182 28.25 0.72 3.51
CA GLN A 182 28.54 2.14 3.81
C GLN A 182 28.43 3.11 2.60
N GLN A 183 28.31 2.59 1.37
CA GLN A 183 28.13 3.40 0.16
C GLN A 183 26.66 3.81 -0.09
N THR A 184 25.69 3.23 0.63
CA THR A 184 24.28 3.52 0.42
C THR A 184 23.88 4.79 1.17
N LYS A 185 23.42 5.83 0.46
CA LYS A 185 22.88 7.09 1.04
C LYS A 185 21.50 6.91 1.73
N GLN A 186 21.04 5.68 1.91
CA GLN A 186 19.71 5.40 2.47
C GLN A 186 19.80 5.42 3.99
N GLU A 187 19.17 6.43 4.60
CA GLU A 187 19.13 6.68 6.04
C GLU A 187 18.67 5.46 6.84
N VAL A 188 17.66 4.75 6.34
CA VAL A 188 17.13 3.51 6.94
C VAL A 188 18.21 2.45 7.18
N SER A 189 19.19 2.33 6.27
CA SER A 189 20.27 1.33 6.39
C SER A 189 21.27 1.67 7.49
N ARG A 190 21.36 2.95 7.90
CA ARG A 190 22.24 3.43 8.96
C ARG A 190 21.59 3.36 10.34
N GLU A 191 20.28 3.54 10.41
CA GLU A 191 19.53 3.59 11.68
C GLU A 191 19.10 2.22 12.20
N LEU A 192 18.94 1.23 11.32
CA LEU A 192 18.40 -0.09 11.66
C LEU A 192 19.46 -1.17 11.49
N LEU A 193 19.56 -2.07 12.47
CA LEU A 193 20.34 -3.30 12.37
C LEU A 193 19.57 -4.37 11.59
N ASP A 194 20.23 -5.51 11.36
CA ASP A 194 19.60 -6.66 10.73
C ASP A 194 18.38 -7.15 11.52
N PHE A 195 17.29 -7.36 10.79
CA PHE A 195 15.97 -7.70 11.32
C PHE A 195 15.30 -6.61 12.15
N GLU A 196 15.82 -5.37 12.16
CA GLU A 196 15.15 -4.25 12.80
C GLU A 196 14.24 -3.48 11.86
N PHE A 197 13.16 -2.95 12.44
CA PHE A 197 12.10 -2.24 11.75
C PHE A 197 11.72 -0.99 12.53
N LYS A 198 11.48 0.10 11.81
CA LYS A 198 10.80 1.29 12.30
C LYS A 198 9.31 1.17 11.99
N LEU A 199 8.50 1.02 13.03
CA LEU A 199 7.05 0.94 12.94
C LEU A 199 6.41 2.21 13.49
N ALA A 200 5.45 2.76 12.77
CA ALA A 200 4.63 3.88 13.20
C ALA A 200 3.17 3.56 12.89
N GLY A 201 2.34 3.39 13.92
CA GLY A 201 0.95 2.98 13.73
C GLY A 201 0.15 2.80 15.01
N LEU A 202 -1.04 2.23 14.86
CA LEU A 202 -2.01 2.09 15.94
C LEU A 202 -1.80 0.82 16.77
N TRP A 203 -1.66 0.96 18.08
CA TRP A 203 -1.46 -0.15 19.02
C TRP A 203 -2.79 -0.78 19.45
N GLN A 204 -3.11 -1.96 18.92
CA GLN A 204 -4.43 -2.58 19.11
C GLN A 204 -4.47 -4.10 18.93
N PHE A 205 -5.50 -4.74 19.45
CA PHE A 205 -5.89 -6.09 19.07
C PHE A 205 -6.75 -6.08 17.81
N ILE A 206 -6.56 -7.10 16.96
CA ILE A 206 -7.47 -7.39 15.85
C ILE A 206 -8.22 -8.71 16.11
N PRO A 207 -9.45 -8.91 15.57
CA PRO A 207 -10.28 -10.06 15.93
C PRO A 207 -9.67 -11.44 15.62
N VAL A 208 -8.76 -11.49 14.64
CA VAL A 208 -8.20 -12.72 14.08
C VAL A 208 -6.80 -13.06 14.62
N CYS A 209 -6.18 -12.20 15.44
CA CYS A 209 -4.86 -12.43 16.01
C CYS A 209 -4.92 -12.35 17.54
N ARG A 210 -4.34 -13.34 18.22
CA ARG A 210 -4.26 -13.35 19.70
C ARG A 210 -3.16 -12.44 20.24
N ILE A 211 -2.21 -12.05 19.40
CA ILE A 211 -1.10 -11.18 19.76
C ILE A 211 -1.49 -9.74 19.38
N PRO A 212 -1.32 -8.75 20.26
CA PRO A 212 -1.59 -7.37 19.90
C PRO A 212 -0.69 -6.93 18.74
N CYS A 213 -1.19 -6.02 17.93
CA CYS A 213 -0.60 -5.65 16.66
C CYS A 213 -0.35 -4.14 16.58
N ILE A 214 0.72 -3.77 15.88
CA ILE A 214 0.84 -2.42 15.32
C ILE A 214 0.12 -2.43 13.97
N SER A 215 -0.92 -1.61 13.85
CA SER A 215 -1.73 -1.52 12.63
C SER A 215 -1.28 -0.32 11.79
N ILE A 216 -0.85 -0.61 10.57
CA ILE A 216 -0.27 0.35 9.63
C ILE A 216 -1.28 0.62 8.51
N PHE A 217 -1.82 1.83 8.49
CA PHE A 217 -2.79 2.27 7.50
C PHE A 217 -2.11 3.02 6.34
N ARG A 218 -2.89 3.31 5.29
CA ARG A 218 -2.43 4.18 4.20
C ARG A 218 -2.48 5.62 4.68
N ASN A 219 -1.34 6.30 4.65
CA ASN A 219 -1.29 7.74 4.92
C ASN A 219 -2.21 8.50 3.97
N PHE A 220 -2.86 9.53 4.49
CA PHE A 220 -3.66 10.43 3.69
C PHE A 220 -2.80 11.16 2.65
N SER A 221 -3.33 11.29 1.44
CA SER A 221 -2.92 12.27 0.45
C SER A 221 -4.08 12.51 -0.51
N SER A 222 -4.16 13.71 -1.09
CA SER A 222 -5.23 14.06 -2.04
C SER A 222 -5.27 13.10 -3.22
N GLU A 223 -4.12 12.78 -3.80
CA GLU A 223 -3.98 11.80 -4.89
C GLU A 223 -4.58 10.43 -4.54
N ARG A 224 -4.29 9.91 -3.33
CA ARG A 224 -4.83 8.62 -2.89
C ARG A 224 -6.33 8.69 -2.65
N LEU A 225 -6.80 9.80 -2.09
CA LEU A 225 -8.22 10.03 -1.87
C LEU A 225 -8.97 10.01 -3.21
N ASP A 226 -8.44 10.69 -4.23
CA ASP A 226 -9.06 10.75 -5.56
C ASP A 226 -9.07 9.39 -6.25
N TYR A 227 -7.97 8.64 -6.17
CA TYR A 227 -7.93 7.24 -6.62
C TYR A 227 -9.02 6.40 -5.95
N ILE A 228 -9.19 6.53 -4.64
CA ILE A 228 -10.16 5.76 -3.85
C ILE A 228 -11.61 6.10 -4.22
N LYS A 229 -11.90 7.37 -4.54
CA LYS A 229 -13.23 7.81 -4.96
C LYS A 229 -13.65 7.18 -6.30
N GLN A 230 -12.68 6.97 -7.19
CA GLN A 230 -12.91 6.42 -8.53
C GLN A 230 -12.79 4.90 -8.62
N ALA A 231 -12.14 4.26 -7.64
CA ALA A 231 -11.86 2.83 -7.67
C ALA A 231 -13.09 1.97 -7.30
N GLU A 232 -13.29 0.88 -8.07
CA GLU A 232 -14.22 -0.19 -7.75
C GLU A 232 -14.05 -0.72 -6.31
N PRO A 233 -15.13 -1.13 -5.60
CA PRO A 233 -15.08 -1.51 -4.20
C PRO A 233 -14.01 -2.55 -3.86
N ALA A 234 -13.82 -3.57 -4.71
CA ALA A 234 -12.83 -4.60 -4.49
C ALA A 234 -11.39 -4.08 -4.53
N LYS A 235 -11.08 -3.20 -5.50
CA LYS A 235 -9.76 -2.57 -5.63
C LYS A 235 -9.51 -1.62 -4.46
N LYS A 236 -10.53 -0.85 -4.07
CA LYS A 236 -10.51 0.07 -2.92
C LYS A 236 -10.20 -0.65 -1.61
N VAL A 237 -10.91 -1.73 -1.29
CA VAL A 237 -10.67 -2.51 -0.06
C VAL A 237 -9.27 -3.13 -0.06
N LYS A 238 -8.82 -3.66 -1.20
CA LYS A 238 -7.46 -4.22 -1.32
C LYS A 238 -6.38 -3.15 -1.13
N PHE A 239 -6.56 -1.98 -1.71
CA PHE A 239 -5.63 -0.85 -1.60
C PHE A 239 -5.53 -0.31 -0.16
N LEU A 240 -6.69 -0.19 0.51
CA LEU A 240 -6.85 0.30 1.88
C LEU A 240 -6.64 -0.75 2.97
N LYS A 241 -6.24 -1.98 2.60
CA LYS A 241 -5.96 -3.03 3.56
C LYS A 241 -4.76 -2.62 4.41
N ALA A 242 -4.99 -2.50 5.72
CA ALA A 242 -3.93 -2.25 6.69
C ALA A 242 -3.01 -3.46 6.84
N SER A 243 -1.74 -3.21 7.16
CA SER A 243 -0.82 -4.26 7.61
C SER A 243 -0.88 -4.32 9.14
N HIS A 244 -1.18 -5.48 9.69
CA HIS A 244 -1.27 -5.67 11.15
C HIS A 244 -0.10 -6.53 11.61
N LEU A 245 0.90 -5.91 12.23
CA LEU A 245 2.15 -6.58 12.60
C LEU A 245 2.07 -7.05 14.06
N PRO A 246 2.07 -8.38 14.33
CA PRO A 246 2.04 -8.91 15.69
C PRO A 246 3.29 -8.50 16.46
N LEU A 247 3.11 -7.89 17.63
CA LEU A 247 4.19 -7.34 18.43
C LEU A 247 4.12 -7.85 19.87
N LEU A 248 5.26 -8.35 20.35
CA LEU A 248 5.50 -8.65 21.75
C LEU A 248 6.09 -7.41 22.43
N TRP A 249 5.28 -6.74 23.25
CA TRP A 249 5.67 -5.57 24.03
C TRP A 249 5.09 -5.71 25.44
N LYS A 250 5.86 -6.32 26.34
CA LYS A 250 5.41 -6.70 27.68
C LYS A 250 5.17 -5.48 28.57
N ASP A 251 6.10 -4.53 28.54
CA ASP A 251 6.12 -3.36 29.42
C ASP A 251 5.71 -2.09 28.68
N ALA A 252 4.68 -2.20 27.84
CA ALA A 252 4.16 -1.06 27.09
C ALA A 252 3.56 0.00 28.04
N PRO A 253 3.82 1.30 27.83
CA PRO A 253 3.29 2.37 28.69
C PRO A 253 1.77 2.51 28.59
N CYS A 254 1.16 2.02 27.51
CA CYS A 254 -0.28 1.95 27.32
C CYS A 254 -0.71 0.53 26.90
N LYS A 255 -1.92 0.15 27.33
CA LYS A 255 -2.50 -1.14 26.93
C LYS A 255 -2.90 -1.09 25.44
N PRO A 256 -2.71 -2.18 24.67
CA PRO A 256 -3.25 -2.26 23.32
C PRO A 256 -4.77 -2.13 23.35
N PHE A 257 -5.30 -1.23 22.54
CA PHE A 257 -6.74 -1.03 22.43
C PHE A 257 -7.44 -2.31 21.95
N ARG A 258 -8.60 -2.60 22.53
CA ARG A 258 -9.41 -3.75 22.15
C ARG A 258 -10.86 -3.31 21.99
N PHE A 259 -11.29 -3.23 20.73
CA PHE A 259 -12.67 -2.95 20.41
C PHE A 259 -13.61 -4.03 20.94
N ASN A 260 -14.63 -3.64 21.71
CA ASN A 260 -15.70 -4.52 22.16
C ASN A 260 -17.02 -4.14 21.47
N PRO A 261 -17.52 -4.94 20.50
CA PRO A 261 -18.75 -4.63 19.79
C PRO A 261 -20.02 -4.60 20.67
N LYS A 262 -19.92 -5.06 21.93
CA LYS A 262 -21.04 -5.12 22.88
C LYS A 262 -21.00 -4.05 23.97
N ALA A 263 -19.94 -3.25 24.05
CA ALA A 263 -19.88 -2.24 25.11
C ALA A 263 -20.75 -1.02 24.75
N GLU A 264 -21.36 -0.46 25.78
CA GLU A 264 -22.21 0.72 25.70
C GLU A 264 -21.35 1.98 25.85
N GLY A 265 -21.61 3.00 25.03
CA GLY A 265 -20.85 4.26 25.06
C GLY A 265 -19.49 4.21 24.34
N ASP A 266 -18.74 5.29 24.51
CA ASP A 266 -17.39 5.43 23.95
C ASP A 266 -16.39 4.55 24.70
N GLN A 267 -15.62 3.77 23.96
CA GLN A 267 -14.60 2.85 24.48
C GLN A 267 -13.18 3.39 24.30
N GLY A 268 -13.05 4.61 23.77
CA GLY A 268 -11.80 5.22 23.35
C GLY A 268 -11.31 4.69 22.01
N HIS A 269 -10.09 5.09 21.67
CA HIS A 269 -9.45 4.75 20.40
C HIS A 269 -8.04 4.21 20.64
N PRO A 270 -7.47 3.46 19.67
CA PRO A 270 -6.07 3.05 19.75
C PRO A 270 -5.13 4.24 19.77
N THR A 271 -4.09 4.17 20.60
CA THR A 271 -3.00 5.15 20.61
C THR A 271 -2.07 4.93 19.43
N PHE A 272 -1.51 6.01 18.91
CA PHE A 272 -0.47 5.99 17.90
C PHE A 272 0.92 5.93 18.56
N VAL A 273 1.76 5.01 18.10
CA VAL A 273 3.10 4.79 18.64
C VAL A 273 4.12 4.69 17.52
N THR A 274 5.35 5.17 17.77
CA THR A 274 6.50 4.98 16.87
C THR A 274 7.58 4.21 17.60
N LEU A 275 7.93 3.04 17.07
CA LEU A 275 8.76 2.03 17.72
C LEU A 275 9.87 1.57 16.79
N LYS A 276 11.03 1.26 17.37
CA LYS A 276 11.98 0.32 16.81
C LYS A 276 11.65 -1.07 17.34
N VAL A 277 11.57 -2.04 16.46
CA VAL A 277 11.25 -3.43 16.80
C VAL A 277 12.18 -4.38 16.06
N LYS A 278 12.32 -5.59 16.57
CA LYS A 278 13.11 -6.66 15.93
C LYS A 278 12.19 -7.78 15.46
N PHE A 279 12.35 -8.21 14.22
CA PHE A 279 11.66 -9.38 13.69
C PHE A 279 12.27 -10.66 14.23
N LEU A 280 11.41 -11.59 14.67
CA LEU A 280 11.76 -12.92 15.18
C LEU A 280 11.25 -13.99 14.20
N PRO A 281 12.09 -14.47 13.26
CA PRO A 281 11.69 -15.44 12.24
C PRO A 281 11.09 -16.72 12.83
N GLU A 282 11.65 -17.24 13.92
CA GLU A 282 11.22 -18.47 14.60
C GLU A 282 9.75 -18.50 15.00
N ARG A 283 9.16 -17.32 15.22
CA ARG A 283 7.78 -17.16 15.69
C ARG A 283 6.92 -16.36 14.73
N ASN A 284 7.51 -15.82 13.66
CA ASN A 284 6.89 -14.85 12.76
C ASN A 284 6.27 -13.65 13.50
N VAL A 285 6.92 -13.14 14.54
CA VAL A 285 6.43 -11.97 15.30
C VAL A 285 7.52 -10.91 15.42
N PHE A 286 7.13 -9.71 15.84
CA PHE A 286 8.06 -8.65 16.18
C PHE A 286 8.19 -8.56 17.70
N SER A 287 9.36 -8.19 18.20
CA SER A 287 9.61 -7.85 19.60
C SER A 287 10.00 -6.39 19.73
N PHE A 288 9.50 -5.72 20.76
CA PHE A 288 9.88 -4.35 21.08
C PHE A 288 11.39 -4.23 21.32
N VAL A 289 11.99 -3.13 20.84
CA VAL A 289 13.39 -2.74 21.10
C VAL A 289 13.41 -1.39 21.80
N GLU A 290 12.79 -0.38 21.19
CA GLU A 290 12.86 1.00 21.66
C GLU A 290 11.60 1.78 21.23
N GLN A 291 11.15 2.71 22.06
CA GLN A 291 10.12 3.67 21.69
C GLN A 291 10.80 4.95 21.19
N LEU A 292 10.54 5.35 19.94
CA LEU A 292 11.24 6.43 19.26
C LEU A 292 10.59 7.81 19.50
N THR A 293 9.31 7.84 19.81
CA THR A 293 8.56 9.06 20.14
C THR A 293 7.58 8.80 21.28
N PRO A 294 7.17 9.84 22.05
CA PRO A 294 6.10 9.70 23.03
C PRO A 294 4.82 9.11 22.42
N VAL A 295 4.05 8.38 23.22
CA VAL A 295 2.75 7.86 22.79
C VAL A 295 1.84 9.03 22.46
N GLN A 296 1.17 8.95 21.32
CA GLN A 296 0.22 9.94 20.86
C GLN A 296 -1.19 9.39 21.00
N GLU A 297 -2.10 10.18 21.58
CA GLU A 297 -3.50 9.80 21.69
C GLU A 297 -4.15 9.76 20.31
N THR A 298 -3.94 10.79 19.50
CA THR A 298 -4.50 10.91 18.15
C THR A 298 -3.53 10.40 17.08
N ALA A 299 -4.05 9.67 16.09
CA ALA A 299 -3.29 9.26 14.93
C ALA A 299 -3.17 10.37 13.87
N PRO A 300 -2.09 10.39 13.06
CA PRO A 300 -2.01 11.26 11.90
C PRO A 300 -3.06 10.89 10.84
N PRO A 301 -3.46 11.80 9.94
CA PRO A 301 -4.48 11.52 8.94
C PRO A 301 -4.19 10.27 8.08
N PHE A 302 -5.19 9.38 7.99
CA PHE A 302 -5.07 8.12 7.25
C PHE A 302 -6.36 7.73 6.53
N LEU A 303 -6.22 6.79 5.60
CA LEU A 303 -7.31 6.28 4.78
C LEU A 303 -7.64 4.85 5.21
N LYS A 304 -8.94 4.56 5.34
CA LYS A 304 -9.48 3.25 5.72
C LYS A 304 -10.75 2.96 4.92
N ALA A 305 -10.93 1.71 4.51
CA ALA A 305 -12.15 1.31 3.80
C ALA A 305 -13.38 1.38 4.71
N SER A 306 -14.48 1.91 4.19
CA SER A 306 -15.73 2.04 4.94
C SER A 306 -16.36 0.66 5.21
N LYS A 307 -17.27 0.59 6.19
CA LYS A 307 -18.06 -0.63 6.45
C LYS A 307 -18.86 -1.05 5.20
N LYS A 308 -19.38 -0.08 4.43
CA LYS A 308 -20.14 -0.31 3.18
C LYS A 308 -19.28 -0.97 2.10
N ASP A 309 -18.06 -0.46 1.88
CA ASP A 309 -17.12 -1.02 0.88
C ASP A 309 -16.73 -2.48 1.22
N LYS A 310 -16.62 -2.80 2.51
CA LYS A 310 -16.29 -4.17 2.95
C LYS A 310 -17.49 -5.13 2.84
N ALA A 311 -18.71 -4.62 3.00
CA ALA A 311 -19.92 -5.43 2.93
C ALA A 311 -20.26 -5.84 1.49
N SER A 312 -20.01 -4.97 0.50
CA SER A 312 -20.24 -5.29 -0.91
C SER A 312 -19.40 -6.47 -1.41
N LEU A 313 -18.21 -6.67 -0.87
CA LEU A 313 -17.35 -7.83 -1.16
C LEU A 313 -17.84 -9.17 -0.65
N ARG A 314 -18.77 -9.20 0.33
CA ARG A 314 -19.30 -10.45 0.89
C ARG A 314 -20.55 -10.95 0.16
N ARG A 315 -21.10 -10.13 -0.75
CA ARG A 315 -22.33 -10.42 -1.52
C ARG A 315 -22.04 -10.86 -2.96
N GLN A 316 -20.77 -10.83 -3.37
CA GLN A 316 -20.26 -11.40 -4.62
C GLN A 316 -19.63 -12.76 -4.33
#